data_AF-A0A3B9S360-F1
#
_entry.id   AF-A0A3B9S360-F1
#
_cell.length_a   1.000
_cell.length_b   1.000
_cell.length_c   1.000
_cell.angle_alpha   90.00
_cell.angle_beta   90.00
_cell.angle_gamma   90.00
#
_symmetry.space_group_name_H-M   'P 1'
#
loop_
_entity.id
_entity.type
_entity.pdbx_description
1 polymer ?
#
loop_
_entity_poly.entity_id
_entity_poly.type
_entity_poly.pdbx_seq_one_letter_code
_entity_poly.pdbx_strand_id
1 'polypeptide(L)'
;MQIVGIGFASSNWDSLVKQLQKQVSHQLNGKLFVDSVSNVETEITTKEFDYASEELKKLKADWVLFSPDAFVNPEVCLKLLEKLKNNSKKNVSYVLVLDDMSHDLSGLLKFQPVLELVNKMQFRLSAPEMLLNHHIGSFPRIRLDNDFQTMDYTNHLGIMVRQSASEVPLNTLVPLNSIQNFKTNNGNLAPEIWLQKLLRKQVKIALPNRVLGILREAKGCYLFPGVPFNSIQRLNFENIKVEHLIRLDECTLKNPPFKRFIEDMNGDHKTWIKGIQQKKKIKSAAVYGSGKYMIVNALIEKLFSEIGMTNVKLHTKITSAHVAQKDSVYW
;
A
#
# COMPACT_ATOMS: atom_id res chain seq x y z
N MET A 1 17.94 5.45 5.20
CA MET A 1 16.62 4.82 5.38
C MET A 1 16.83 3.32 5.40
N GLN A 2 16.23 2.61 6.36
CA GLN A 2 16.35 1.16 6.46
C GLN A 2 15.28 0.48 5.62
N ILE A 3 15.70 -0.30 4.63
CA ILE A 3 14.80 -1.12 3.82
C ILE A 3 15.11 -2.58 4.07
N VAL A 4 14.06 -3.40 4.11
CA VAL A 4 14.20 -4.84 4.30
C VAL A 4 13.50 -5.57 3.17
N GLY A 5 14.20 -6.50 2.54
CA GLY A 5 13.66 -7.41 1.53
C GLY A 5 13.29 -8.74 2.17
N ILE A 6 12.17 -9.32 1.76
CA ILE A 6 11.75 -10.66 2.17
C ILE A 6 11.41 -11.46 0.93
N GLY A 7 11.97 -12.65 0.80
CA GLY A 7 11.60 -13.55 -0.28
C GLY A 7 12.22 -13.21 -1.63
N PHE A 8 13.44 -12.68 -1.63
CA PHE A 8 14.18 -12.42 -2.85
C PHE A 8 15.43 -13.29 -2.91
N ALA A 9 15.81 -13.67 -4.13
CA ALA A 9 17.17 -14.10 -4.39
C ALA A 9 18.13 -12.94 -4.07
N SER A 10 19.29 -13.23 -3.48
CA SER A 10 20.32 -12.23 -3.20
C SER A 10 20.66 -11.35 -4.42
N SER A 11 20.74 -11.93 -5.62
CA SER A 11 20.98 -11.19 -6.87
C SER A 11 19.85 -10.20 -7.22
N ASN A 12 18.59 -10.62 -7.09
CA ASN A 12 17.42 -9.79 -7.35
C ASN A 12 17.31 -8.66 -6.33
N TRP A 13 17.56 -8.96 -5.06
CA TRP A 13 17.60 -7.96 -3.99
C TRP A 13 18.68 -6.92 -4.23
N ASP A 14 19.92 -7.34 -4.51
CA ASP A 14 21.03 -6.42 -4.75
C ASP A 14 20.77 -5.52 -5.97
N SER A 15 20.20 -6.09 -7.04
CA SER A 15 19.78 -5.34 -8.22
C SER A 15 18.72 -4.29 -7.87
N LEU A 16 17.67 -4.69 -7.14
CA LEU A 16 16.60 -3.80 -6.71
C LEU A 16 17.13 -2.66 -5.83
N VAL A 17 17.94 -2.97 -4.81
CA VAL A 17 18.53 -1.95 -3.93
C VAL A 17 19.40 -0.98 -4.72
N LYS A 18 20.22 -1.49 -5.67
CA LYS A 18 21.02 -0.63 -6.56
C LYS A 18 20.15 0.28 -7.42
N GLN A 19 19.03 -0.22 -7.95
CA GLN A 19 18.10 0.59 -8.73
C GLN A 19 17.42 1.66 -7.87
N LEU A 20 16.92 1.30 -6.69
CA LEU A 20 16.33 2.26 -5.75
C LEU A 20 17.34 3.34 -5.38
N GLN A 21 18.57 2.96 -5.05
CA GLN A 21 19.64 3.88 -4.65
C GLN A 21 19.97 4.93 -5.72
N LYS A 22 19.80 4.61 -7.02
CA LYS A 22 19.97 5.57 -8.12
C LYS A 22 18.88 6.65 -8.17
N GLN A 23 17.71 6.37 -7.59
CA GLN A 23 16.50 7.21 -7.73
C GLN A 23 16.17 7.98 -6.46
N VAL A 24 16.62 7.51 -5.29
CA VAL A 24 16.44 8.22 -4.03
C VAL A 24 17.61 9.17 -3.73
N SER A 25 17.31 10.27 -3.06
CA SER A 25 18.27 11.32 -2.71
C SER A 25 19.13 11.03 -1.48
N HIS A 26 19.00 9.85 -0.88
CA HIS A 26 19.59 9.51 0.42
C HIS A 26 20.10 8.07 0.45
N GLN A 27 20.96 7.76 1.41
CA GLN A 27 21.52 6.41 1.54
C GLN A 27 20.45 5.41 2.03
N LEU A 28 20.32 4.32 1.29
CA LEU A 28 19.54 3.15 1.66
C LEU A 28 20.44 2.15 2.38
N ASN A 29 19.98 1.67 3.52
CA ASN A 29 20.58 0.52 4.19
C ASN A 29 19.66 -0.66 3.91
N GLY A 30 20.01 -1.44 2.89
CA GLY A 30 19.26 -2.62 2.48
C GLY A 30 19.71 -3.85 3.25
N LYS A 31 18.76 -4.58 3.84
CA LYS A 31 19.01 -5.91 4.38
C LYS A 31 18.05 -6.90 3.74
N LEU A 32 18.59 -8.00 3.23
CA LEU A 32 17.77 -9.14 2.81
C LEU A 32 17.52 -10.02 4.02
N PHE A 33 16.27 -10.45 4.17
CA PHE A 33 15.86 -11.38 5.19
C PHE A 33 15.34 -12.65 4.49
N VAL A 34 16.00 -13.78 4.80
CA VAL A 34 15.85 -15.08 4.11
C VAL A 34 16.24 -14.98 2.63
N ASP A 35 17.43 -15.48 2.29
CA ASP A 35 17.84 -15.66 0.90
C ASP A 35 17.07 -16.85 0.33
N SER A 36 16.17 -16.60 -0.61
CA SER A 36 15.34 -17.65 -1.21
C SER A 36 16.12 -18.66 -2.07
N VAL A 37 17.46 -18.52 -2.18
CA VAL A 37 18.30 -19.33 -3.09
C VAL A 37 19.40 -20.12 -2.38
N SER A 38 19.62 -19.99 -1.07
CA SER A 38 20.74 -20.73 -0.45
C SER A 38 20.47 -22.22 -0.21
N ASN A 39 19.24 -22.72 -0.36
CA ASN A 39 18.95 -24.15 -0.44
C ASN A 39 17.65 -24.39 -1.21
N VAL A 40 17.75 -25.20 -2.27
CA VAL A 40 16.62 -25.84 -2.97
C VAL A 40 15.67 -26.39 -1.90
N GLU A 41 14.40 -25.95 -1.89
CA GLU A 41 13.32 -26.34 -0.94
C GLU A 41 13.21 -25.62 0.43
N THR A 42 13.42 -24.29 0.51
CA THR A 42 13.02 -23.54 1.72
C THR A 42 12.09 -22.38 1.41
N GLU A 43 10.86 -22.71 1.01
CA GLU A 43 9.74 -21.78 1.16
C GLU A 43 9.64 -21.34 2.63
N ILE A 44 9.41 -20.04 2.89
CA ILE A 44 9.40 -19.53 4.26
C ILE A 44 8.28 -20.21 5.07
N THR A 45 8.67 -20.99 6.08
CA THR A 45 7.74 -21.72 6.95
C THR A 45 7.37 -20.93 8.21
N THR A 46 6.35 -21.40 8.93
CA THR A 46 5.91 -20.84 10.22
C THR A 46 6.95 -20.96 11.35
N LYS A 47 8.02 -21.75 11.21
CA LYS A 47 9.09 -21.84 12.22
C LYS A 47 10.16 -20.79 12.03
N GLU A 48 10.53 -20.49 10.79
CA GLU A 48 11.46 -19.40 10.45
C GLU A 48 10.84 -18.03 10.79
N PHE A 49 9.51 -17.96 10.79
CA PHE A 49 8.69 -16.79 11.13
C PHE A 49 8.90 -16.20 12.54
N ASP A 50 9.04 -17.03 13.58
CA ASP A 50 9.19 -16.53 14.95
C ASP A 50 10.55 -15.87 15.15
N TYR A 51 11.60 -16.50 14.63
CA TYR A 51 12.94 -15.94 14.56
C TYR A 51 12.97 -14.68 13.67
N ALA A 52 12.30 -14.73 12.52
CA ALA A 52 12.20 -13.62 11.58
C ALA A 52 11.57 -12.38 12.19
N SER A 53 10.47 -12.54 12.90
CA SER A 53 9.80 -11.40 13.52
C SER A 53 10.70 -10.71 14.55
N GLU A 54 11.51 -11.44 15.32
CA GLU A 54 12.42 -10.83 16.30
C GLU A 54 13.61 -10.13 15.66
N GLU A 55 14.22 -10.72 14.62
CA GLU A 55 15.29 -10.05 13.87
C GLU A 55 14.78 -8.80 13.16
N LEU A 56 13.62 -8.88 12.50
CA LEU A 56 13.01 -7.75 11.81
C LEU A 56 12.64 -6.60 12.78
N LYS A 57 12.23 -6.91 14.01
CA LYS A 57 12.03 -5.90 15.07
C LYS A 57 13.32 -5.13 15.38
N LYS A 58 14.46 -5.82 15.44
CA LYS A 58 15.76 -5.18 15.71
C LYS A 58 16.19 -4.24 14.59
N LEU A 59 15.81 -4.56 13.35
CA LEU A 59 16.19 -3.77 12.18
C LEU A 59 15.53 -2.39 12.13
N LYS A 60 14.40 -2.17 12.81
CA LYS A 60 13.65 -0.90 12.77
C LYS A 60 13.39 -0.45 11.32
N ALA A 61 12.83 -1.36 10.52
CA ALA A 61 12.57 -1.13 9.09
C ALA A 61 11.67 0.10 8.89
N ASP A 62 12.04 0.95 7.93
CA ASP A 62 11.16 2.01 7.41
C ASP A 62 10.22 1.43 6.35
N TRP A 63 10.78 0.59 5.47
CA TRP A 63 10.07 -0.07 4.39
C TRP A 63 10.38 -1.56 4.37
N VAL A 64 9.35 -2.38 4.16
CA VAL A 64 9.47 -3.82 3.93
C VAL A 64 8.99 -4.12 2.52
N LEU A 65 9.91 -4.54 1.67
CA LEU A 65 9.65 -5.03 0.32
C LEU A 65 9.53 -6.56 0.42
N PHE A 66 8.53 -7.14 -0.22
CA PHE A 66 8.34 -8.59 -0.20
C PHE A 66 7.87 -9.12 -1.55
N SER A 67 8.35 -10.30 -1.90
CA SER A 67 7.80 -11.12 -2.99
C SER A 67 6.90 -12.22 -2.39
N PRO A 68 5.65 -12.37 -2.85
CA PRO A 68 4.71 -13.32 -2.28
C PRO A 68 5.08 -14.78 -2.60
N ASP A 69 5.84 -15.03 -3.66
CA ASP A 69 6.18 -16.37 -4.16
C ASP A 69 7.19 -17.12 -3.28
N ALA A 70 7.91 -16.41 -2.42
CA ALA A 70 8.87 -17.04 -1.51
C ALA A 70 8.21 -17.69 -0.29
N PHE A 71 6.89 -17.56 -0.13
CA PHE A 71 6.15 -18.12 0.98
C PHE A 71 5.42 -19.39 0.54
N VAL A 72 5.37 -20.39 1.43
CA VAL A 72 4.65 -21.66 1.19
C VAL A 72 3.20 -21.43 0.75
N ASN A 73 2.59 -20.40 1.33
CA ASN A 73 1.28 -19.93 0.93
C ASN A 73 1.11 -18.45 1.32
N PRO A 74 0.12 -17.76 0.73
CA PRO A 74 -0.08 -16.35 1.01
C PRO A 74 -0.59 -16.08 2.44
N GLU A 75 -1.22 -17.05 3.12
CA GLU A 75 -1.58 -16.92 4.54
C GLU A 75 -0.36 -16.67 5.43
N VAL A 76 0.75 -17.38 5.18
CA VAL A 76 2.01 -17.19 5.93
C VAL A 76 2.58 -15.80 5.67
N CYS A 77 2.53 -15.34 4.43
CA CYS A 77 2.94 -13.97 4.07
C CYS A 77 2.14 -12.93 4.86
N LEU A 78 0.80 -12.98 4.81
CA LEU A 78 -0.05 -12.01 5.50
C LEU A 78 0.15 -12.05 7.03
N LYS A 79 0.25 -13.23 7.63
CA LYS A 79 0.56 -13.36 9.06
C LYS A 79 1.89 -12.70 9.44
N LEU A 80 2.88 -12.72 8.55
CA LEU A 80 4.20 -12.10 8.81
C LEU A 80 4.08 -10.60 8.80
N LEU A 81 3.42 -10.05 7.77
CA LEU A 81 3.18 -8.61 7.69
C LEU A 81 2.37 -8.12 8.89
N GLU A 82 1.34 -8.85 9.31
CA GLU A 82 0.56 -8.51 10.51
C GLU A 82 1.42 -8.54 11.79
N LYS A 83 2.19 -9.60 12.01
CA LYS A 83 3.04 -9.70 13.20
C LYS A 83 4.12 -8.62 13.24
N LEU A 84 4.67 -8.24 12.09
CA LEU A 84 5.62 -7.12 11.98
C LEU A 84 4.96 -5.80 12.33
N LYS A 85 3.73 -5.57 11.85
CA LYS A 85 2.96 -4.37 12.16
C LYS A 85 2.69 -4.27 13.66
N ASN A 86 2.24 -5.35 14.28
CA ASN A 86 1.84 -5.37 15.69
C ASN A 86 3.03 -5.23 16.65
N ASN A 87 4.21 -5.69 16.24
CA ASN A 87 5.39 -5.69 17.11
C ASN A 87 6.37 -4.53 16.86
N SER A 88 6.23 -3.81 15.75
CA SER A 88 7.12 -2.69 15.45
C SER A 88 6.73 -1.46 16.27
N LYS A 89 7.73 -0.80 16.86
CA LYS A 89 7.54 0.49 17.56
C LYS A 89 7.25 1.66 16.59
N LYS A 90 7.46 1.46 15.29
CA LYS A 90 7.23 2.44 14.23
C LYS A 90 6.28 1.83 13.18
N ASN A 91 5.43 2.65 12.58
CA ASN A 91 4.67 2.26 11.40
C ASN A 91 5.63 1.85 10.29
N VAL A 92 5.50 0.60 9.84
CA VAL A 92 6.26 0.03 8.73
C VAL A 92 5.42 0.14 7.47
N SER A 93 6.03 0.60 6.38
CA SER A 93 5.37 0.66 5.08
C SER A 93 5.68 -0.61 4.26
N TYR A 94 4.64 -1.28 3.77
CA TYR A 94 4.79 -2.51 3.00
C TYR A 94 4.73 -2.25 1.50
N VAL A 95 5.60 -2.91 0.74
CA VAL A 95 5.67 -2.81 -0.72
C VAL A 95 5.70 -4.22 -1.29
N LEU A 96 4.71 -4.51 -2.12
CA LEU A 96 4.65 -5.76 -2.87
C LEU A 96 5.49 -5.60 -4.14
N VAL A 97 6.46 -6.49 -4.32
CA VAL A 97 7.31 -6.53 -5.51
C VAL A 97 6.95 -7.78 -6.28
N LEU A 98 6.58 -7.59 -7.55
CA LEU A 98 6.07 -8.65 -8.42
C LEU A 98 7.10 -8.95 -9.50
N ASP A 99 7.41 -10.22 -9.71
CA ASP A 99 8.18 -10.69 -10.87
C ASP A 99 7.21 -11.12 -11.97
N ASP A 100 6.29 -12.05 -11.66
CA ASP A 100 5.16 -12.41 -12.53
C ASP A 100 3.84 -11.91 -11.94
N MET A 101 3.31 -10.84 -12.53
CA MET A 101 2.02 -10.24 -12.18
C MET A 101 0.87 -11.25 -11.99
N SER A 102 0.79 -12.28 -12.83
CA SER A 102 -0.32 -13.23 -12.82
C SER A 102 -0.15 -14.29 -11.74
N HIS A 103 1.06 -14.83 -11.60
CA HIS A 103 1.39 -15.86 -10.62
C HIS A 103 1.36 -15.28 -9.20
N ASP A 104 2.14 -14.23 -8.95
CA ASP A 104 2.40 -13.63 -7.65
C ASP A 104 1.14 -13.08 -6.97
N LEU A 105 0.20 -12.52 -7.74
CA LEU A 105 -1.04 -11.96 -7.21
C LEU A 105 -2.14 -13.00 -7.05
N SER A 106 -2.12 -14.09 -7.81
CA SER A 106 -3.23 -15.05 -7.84
C SER A 106 -3.56 -15.62 -6.45
N GLY A 107 -2.52 -15.97 -5.68
CA GLY A 107 -2.68 -16.46 -4.31
C GLY A 107 -3.24 -15.39 -3.38
N LEU A 108 -2.72 -14.16 -3.46
CA LEU A 108 -3.16 -13.04 -2.63
C LEU A 108 -4.60 -12.59 -2.93
N LEU A 109 -5.06 -12.67 -4.18
CA LEU A 109 -6.42 -12.26 -4.53
C LEU A 109 -7.50 -13.19 -3.96
N LYS A 110 -7.17 -14.41 -3.56
CA LYS A 110 -8.10 -15.31 -2.84
C LYS A 110 -8.58 -14.71 -1.52
N PHE A 111 -7.78 -13.82 -0.91
CA PHE A 111 -8.13 -13.07 0.31
C PHE A 111 -8.98 -11.83 0.04
N GLN A 112 -9.35 -11.60 -1.23
CA GLN A 112 -10.24 -10.52 -1.66
C GLN A 112 -9.80 -9.15 -1.15
N PRO A 113 -8.54 -8.78 -1.36
CA PRO A 113 -8.05 -7.49 -0.91
C PRO A 113 -8.88 -6.36 -1.53
N VAL A 114 -8.98 -5.25 -0.80
CA VAL A 114 -9.53 -4.02 -1.34
C VAL A 114 -8.43 -3.31 -2.11
N LEU A 115 -8.62 -3.17 -3.43
CA LEU A 115 -7.75 -2.37 -4.28
C LEU A 115 -8.17 -0.92 -4.18
N GLU A 116 -7.25 -0.04 -3.77
CA GLU A 116 -7.44 1.41 -3.90
C GLU A 116 -6.75 1.86 -5.18
N LEU A 117 -7.51 2.47 -6.10
CA LEU A 117 -6.97 3.07 -7.30
C LEU A 117 -6.47 4.49 -7.05
N VAL A 118 -5.65 5.01 -7.96
CA VAL A 118 -5.13 6.39 -7.91
C VAL A 118 -6.26 7.43 -7.83
N ASN A 119 -7.43 7.15 -8.43
CA ASN A 119 -8.61 8.02 -8.38
C ASN A 119 -9.50 7.79 -7.14
N LYS A 120 -9.01 7.06 -6.13
CA LYS A 120 -9.70 6.75 -4.87
C LYS A 120 -10.87 5.78 -4.95
N MET A 121 -11.17 5.21 -6.12
CA MET A 121 -12.11 4.10 -6.19
C MET A 121 -11.54 2.90 -5.44
N GLN A 122 -12.42 2.24 -4.68
CA GLN A 122 -12.08 1.07 -3.87
C GLN A 122 -13.05 -0.05 -4.18
N PHE A 123 -12.53 -1.21 -4.54
CA PHE A 123 -13.35 -2.40 -4.76
C PHE A 123 -12.54 -3.65 -4.43
N ARG A 124 -13.25 -4.74 -4.07
CA ARG A 124 -12.62 -6.04 -3.88
C ARG A 124 -12.32 -6.68 -5.23
N LEU A 125 -11.19 -7.34 -5.32
CA LEU A 125 -10.83 -8.14 -6.49
C LEU A 125 -10.47 -9.55 -6.04
N SER A 126 -11.18 -10.54 -6.60
CA SER A 126 -10.90 -11.98 -6.42
C SER A 126 -10.34 -12.64 -7.67
N ALA A 127 -10.52 -12.00 -8.83
CA ALA A 127 -10.21 -12.54 -10.15
C ALA A 127 -8.92 -11.91 -10.72
N PRO A 128 -7.77 -12.63 -10.76
CA PRO A 128 -6.51 -12.10 -11.29
C PRO A 128 -6.61 -11.67 -12.75
N GLU A 129 -7.41 -12.35 -13.56
CA GLU A 129 -7.65 -12.04 -14.97
C GLU A 129 -8.22 -10.63 -15.18
N MET A 130 -8.86 -10.03 -14.17
CA MET A 130 -9.35 -8.65 -14.23
C MET A 130 -8.23 -7.62 -14.19
N LEU A 131 -7.00 -8.00 -13.83
CA LEU A 131 -5.84 -7.12 -13.84
C LEU A 131 -5.23 -7.05 -15.24
N LEU A 132 -4.97 -5.83 -15.68
CA LEU A 132 -4.40 -5.56 -17.00
C LEU A 132 -2.94 -5.14 -16.87
N ASN A 133 -2.08 -5.79 -17.64
CA ASN A 133 -0.66 -5.42 -17.77
C ASN A 133 -0.45 -4.11 -18.54
N HIS A 134 -1.46 -3.61 -19.23
CA HIS A 134 -1.41 -2.36 -19.97
C HIS A 134 -2.71 -1.58 -19.82
N HIS A 135 -2.64 -0.28 -20.03
CA HIS A 135 -3.83 0.55 -20.08
C HIS A 135 -4.58 0.32 -21.40
N ILE A 136 -5.87 -0.01 -21.34
CA ILE A 136 -6.71 -0.08 -22.53
C ILE A 136 -7.14 1.34 -22.92
N GLY A 137 -6.53 1.87 -23.97
CA GLY A 137 -6.94 3.15 -24.55
C GLY A 137 -8.37 3.08 -25.09
N SER A 138 -9.22 4.02 -24.68
CA SER A 138 -10.57 4.25 -25.24
C SER A 138 -11.58 3.10 -25.15
N PHE A 139 -11.74 2.47 -23.97
CA PHE A 139 -12.87 1.55 -23.77
C PHE A 139 -14.21 2.32 -23.70
N PRO A 140 -15.22 1.94 -24.50
CA PRO A 140 -16.50 2.66 -24.51
C PRO A 140 -17.24 2.46 -23.18
N ARG A 141 -17.71 3.57 -22.60
CA ARG A 141 -18.50 3.55 -21.38
C ARG A 141 -19.95 3.12 -21.69
N ILE A 142 -20.19 1.82 -21.66
CA ILE A 142 -21.49 1.19 -21.99
C ILE A 142 -22.25 0.93 -20.68
N ARG A 143 -23.42 1.57 -20.52
CA ARG A 143 -24.32 1.41 -19.36
C ARG A 143 -25.24 0.20 -19.58
N LEU A 144 -25.58 -0.50 -18.50
CA LEU A 144 -26.25 -1.82 -18.54
C LEU A 144 -27.62 -1.87 -17.87
N ASP A 145 -28.07 -0.79 -17.23
CA ASP A 145 -29.23 -0.79 -16.33
C ASP A 145 -30.53 -1.33 -16.98
N ASN A 146 -30.64 -1.25 -18.31
CA ASN A 146 -31.81 -1.70 -19.07
C ASN A 146 -31.54 -2.96 -19.93
N ASP A 147 -30.34 -3.54 -19.85
CA ASP A 147 -29.91 -4.65 -20.72
C ASP A 147 -30.16 -6.03 -20.11
N PHE A 148 -30.48 -6.09 -18.83
CA PHE A 148 -30.92 -7.30 -18.13
C PHE A 148 -31.87 -6.96 -16.97
N GLN A 149 -32.76 -7.88 -16.63
CA GLN A 149 -33.63 -7.78 -15.44
C GLN A 149 -32.84 -8.18 -14.19
N THR A 150 -32.21 -9.35 -14.23
CA THR A 150 -31.35 -9.87 -13.16
C THR A 150 -30.14 -10.58 -13.75
N MET A 151 -29.04 -10.63 -13.01
CA MET A 151 -27.88 -11.47 -13.30
C MET A 151 -27.66 -12.42 -12.14
N ASP A 152 -27.38 -13.68 -12.47
CA ASP A 152 -27.01 -14.71 -11.51
C ASP A 152 -25.49 -14.82 -11.51
N TYR A 153 -24.86 -14.52 -10.38
CA TYR A 153 -23.40 -14.54 -10.28
C TYR A 153 -22.92 -14.98 -8.90
N THR A 154 -21.70 -15.51 -8.85
CA THR A 154 -21.01 -15.81 -7.59
C THR A 154 -20.39 -14.51 -7.08
N ASN A 155 -20.88 -14.01 -5.94
CA ASN A 155 -20.34 -12.80 -5.34
C ASN A 155 -18.95 -13.03 -4.74
N HIS A 156 -18.35 -11.97 -4.20
CA HIS A 156 -17.03 -12.06 -3.57
C HIS A 156 -16.99 -13.11 -2.44
N LEU A 157 -18.06 -13.32 -1.66
CA LEU A 157 -18.09 -14.34 -0.61
C LEU A 157 -18.21 -15.79 -1.13
N GLY A 158 -18.18 -16.01 -2.45
CA GLY A 158 -18.39 -17.33 -3.03
C GLY A 158 -19.85 -17.77 -3.04
N ILE A 159 -20.79 -16.85 -2.76
CA ILE A 159 -22.22 -17.14 -2.66
C ILE A 159 -22.89 -16.76 -3.99
N MET A 160 -23.70 -17.67 -4.53
CA MET A 160 -24.54 -17.39 -5.69
C MET A 160 -25.63 -16.39 -5.30
N VAL A 161 -25.71 -15.28 -6.03
CA VAL A 161 -26.73 -14.25 -5.83
C VAL A 161 -27.42 -13.94 -7.16
N ARG A 162 -28.70 -13.56 -7.06
CA ARG A 162 -29.49 -13.04 -8.16
C ARG A 162 -29.81 -11.58 -7.88
N GLN A 163 -29.34 -10.67 -8.73
CA GLN A 163 -29.53 -9.23 -8.53
C GLN A 163 -29.79 -8.50 -9.84
N SER A 164 -30.66 -7.51 -9.79
CA SER A 164 -30.78 -6.45 -10.81
C SER A 164 -29.59 -5.48 -10.72
N ALA A 165 -29.40 -4.65 -11.76
CA ALA A 165 -28.29 -3.68 -11.79
C ALA A 165 -28.30 -2.71 -10.59
N SER A 166 -29.47 -2.32 -10.09
CA SER A 166 -29.60 -1.42 -8.93
C SER A 166 -29.29 -2.09 -7.59
N GLU A 167 -29.49 -3.41 -7.49
CA GLU A 167 -29.27 -4.19 -6.26
C GLU A 167 -27.80 -4.56 -6.07
N VAL A 168 -26.98 -4.50 -7.12
CA VAL A 168 -25.53 -4.66 -7.02
C VAL A 168 -24.98 -3.57 -6.09
N PRO A 169 -24.21 -3.93 -5.04
CA PRO A 169 -23.64 -2.96 -4.12
C PRO A 169 -22.68 -1.98 -4.82
N LEU A 170 -22.67 -0.73 -4.36
CA LEU A 170 -21.78 0.30 -4.90
C LEU A 170 -20.31 -0.12 -4.85
N ASN A 171 -19.54 0.20 -5.89
CA ASN A 171 -18.14 -0.16 -6.05
C ASN A 171 -17.90 -1.68 -6.01
N THR A 172 -18.84 -2.46 -6.54
CA THR A 172 -18.63 -3.88 -6.80
C THR A 172 -18.13 -4.07 -8.22
N LEU A 173 -17.04 -4.84 -8.34
CA LEU A 173 -16.57 -5.37 -9.61
C LEU A 173 -17.03 -6.83 -9.72
N VAL A 174 -17.81 -7.15 -10.74
CA VAL A 174 -18.33 -8.49 -11.01
C VAL A 174 -17.60 -9.05 -12.23
N PRO A 175 -16.67 -10.01 -12.05
CA PRO A 175 -15.99 -10.68 -13.16
C PRO A 175 -16.98 -11.39 -14.07
N LEU A 176 -16.79 -11.32 -15.38
CA LEU A 176 -17.74 -11.89 -16.35
C LEU A 176 -17.84 -13.42 -16.20
N ASN A 177 -16.72 -14.08 -15.89
CA ASN A 177 -16.65 -15.52 -15.64
C ASN A 177 -17.32 -15.96 -14.32
N SER A 178 -17.63 -15.02 -13.42
CA SER A 178 -18.40 -15.29 -12.20
C SER A 178 -19.91 -15.30 -12.46
N ILE A 179 -20.35 -14.82 -13.62
CA ILE A 179 -21.75 -14.72 -14.01
C ILE A 179 -22.17 -16.01 -14.71
N GLN A 180 -23.26 -16.62 -14.24
CA GLN A 180 -23.81 -17.85 -14.82
C GLN A 180 -24.82 -17.56 -15.92
N ASN A 181 -25.67 -16.55 -15.73
CA ASN A 181 -26.65 -16.15 -16.74
C ASN A 181 -27.17 -14.72 -16.52
N PHE A 182 -27.73 -14.15 -17.57
CA PHE A 182 -28.53 -12.92 -17.54
C PHE A 182 -29.98 -13.24 -17.87
N LYS A 183 -30.89 -12.85 -16.98
CA LYS A 183 -32.32 -12.85 -17.27
C LYS A 183 -32.69 -11.59 -18.02
N THR A 184 -33.27 -11.72 -19.21
CA THR A 184 -33.73 -10.60 -20.04
C THR A 184 -35.22 -10.73 -20.34
N ASN A 185 -35.82 -9.72 -20.98
CA ASN A 185 -37.20 -9.80 -21.47
C ASN A 185 -37.43 -10.97 -22.45
N ASN A 186 -36.37 -11.43 -23.13
CA ASN A 186 -36.41 -12.51 -24.12
C ASN A 186 -35.96 -13.86 -23.53
N GLY A 187 -35.96 -13.99 -22.20
CA GLY A 187 -35.50 -15.19 -21.48
C GLY A 187 -34.07 -15.10 -20.96
N ASN A 188 -33.57 -16.24 -20.48
CA ASN A 188 -32.23 -16.37 -19.91
C ASN A 188 -31.19 -16.52 -21.02
N LEU A 189 -30.08 -15.79 -20.90
CA LEU A 189 -28.96 -15.81 -21.84
C LEU A 189 -27.67 -16.16 -21.10
N ALA A 190 -26.84 -16.99 -21.73
CA ALA A 190 -25.45 -17.17 -21.31
C ALA A 190 -24.67 -15.85 -21.43
N PRO A 191 -23.68 -15.57 -20.56
CA PRO A 191 -22.92 -14.33 -20.54
C PRO A 191 -22.32 -13.94 -21.90
N GLU A 192 -21.75 -14.90 -22.63
CA GLU A 192 -21.09 -14.68 -23.92
C GLU A 192 -22.10 -14.25 -24.98
N ILE A 193 -23.27 -14.93 -25.01
CA ILE A 193 -24.35 -14.64 -25.95
C ILE A 193 -24.96 -13.27 -25.64
N TRP A 194 -25.19 -12.98 -24.35
CA TRP A 194 -25.69 -11.69 -23.90
C TRP A 194 -24.73 -10.56 -24.31
N LEU A 195 -23.43 -10.74 -24.05
CA LEU A 195 -22.42 -9.73 -24.35
C LEU A 195 -22.30 -9.47 -25.86
N GLN A 196 -22.30 -10.52 -26.69
CA GLN A 196 -22.28 -10.37 -28.14
C GLN A 196 -23.52 -9.61 -28.65
N LYS A 197 -24.72 -9.94 -28.14
CA LYS A 197 -25.95 -9.25 -28.51
C LYS A 197 -25.94 -7.79 -28.07
N LEU A 198 -25.43 -7.50 -26.87
CA LEU A 198 -25.29 -6.15 -26.35
C LEU A 198 -24.36 -5.30 -27.23
N LEU A 199 -23.15 -5.80 -27.50
CA LEU A 199 -22.13 -5.07 -28.25
C LEU A 199 -22.55 -4.81 -29.71
N ARG A 200 -23.33 -5.71 -30.33
CA ARG A 200 -23.90 -5.48 -31.68
C ARG A 200 -24.86 -4.29 -31.75
N LYS A 201 -25.50 -3.93 -30.63
CA LYS A 201 -26.39 -2.75 -30.57
C LYS A 201 -25.62 -1.44 -30.41
N GLN A 202 -24.35 -1.50 -30.03
CA GLN A 202 -23.57 -0.31 -29.71
C GLN A 202 -22.95 0.30 -30.97
N VAL A 203 -22.98 1.63 -31.04
CA VAL A 203 -22.36 2.40 -32.13
C VAL A 203 -20.82 2.32 -32.08
N LYS A 204 -20.25 2.07 -30.89
CA LYS A 204 -18.80 1.96 -30.67
C LYS A 204 -18.36 0.50 -30.67
N ILE A 205 -17.31 0.22 -31.42
CA ILE A 205 -16.71 -1.11 -31.55
C ILE A 205 -15.94 -1.44 -30.26
N ALA A 206 -16.59 -2.13 -29.33
CA ALA A 206 -15.90 -2.88 -28.29
C ALA A 206 -15.84 -4.36 -28.72
N LEU A 207 -14.66 -4.95 -28.65
CA LEU A 207 -14.51 -6.39 -28.89
C LEU A 207 -14.92 -7.14 -27.61
N PRO A 208 -15.72 -8.22 -27.70
CA PRO A 208 -16.15 -8.98 -26.53
C PRO A 208 -14.99 -9.44 -25.63
N ASN A 209 -13.86 -9.81 -26.22
CA ASN A 209 -12.66 -10.25 -25.49
C ASN A 209 -11.97 -9.15 -24.67
N ARG A 210 -12.35 -7.88 -24.83
CA ARG A 210 -11.85 -6.76 -24.03
C ARG A 210 -12.74 -6.46 -22.82
N VAL A 211 -13.84 -7.19 -22.64
CA VAL A 211 -14.77 -7.03 -21.52
C VAL A 211 -14.47 -8.12 -20.51
N LEU A 212 -13.98 -7.72 -19.34
CA LEU A 212 -13.61 -8.66 -18.30
C LEU A 212 -14.66 -8.73 -17.20
N GLY A 213 -15.50 -7.71 -17.06
CA GLY A 213 -16.59 -7.74 -16.07
C GLY A 213 -17.53 -6.56 -16.14
N ILE A 214 -18.24 -6.35 -15.04
CA ILE A 214 -19.20 -5.28 -14.81
C ILE A 214 -18.79 -4.50 -13.57
N LEU A 215 -18.70 -3.18 -13.67
CA LEU A 215 -18.45 -2.30 -12.54
C LEU A 215 -19.74 -1.57 -12.15
N ARG A 216 -20.10 -1.67 -10.88
CA ARG A 216 -21.16 -0.85 -10.27
C ARG A 216 -20.58 0.46 -9.76
N GLU A 217 -20.93 1.56 -10.40
CA GLU A 217 -20.63 2.93 -9.94
C GLU A 217 -21.93 3.64 -9.53
N ALA A 218 -21.88 4.82 -8.92
CA ALA A 218 -23.08 5.51 -8.40
C ALA A 218 -24.23 5.64 -9.41
N LYS A 219 -23.90 5.91 -10.69
CA LYS A 219 -24.88 6.19 -11.75
C LYS A 219 -25.44 4.93 -12.44
N GLY A 220 -24.92 3.73 -12.18
CA GLY A 220 -25.39 2.49 -12.80
C GLY A 220 -24.33 1.41 -12.89
N CYS A 221 -24.68 0.32 -13.59
CA CYS A 221 -23.74 -0.74 -13.95
C CYS A 221 -23.15 -0.45 -15.34
N TYR A 222 -21.85 -0.67 -15.47
CA TYR A 222 -21.12 -0.45 -16.73
C TYR A 222 -20.30 -1.67 -17.11
N LEU A 223 -20.18 -1.93 -18.42
CA LEU A 223 -19.14 -2.86 -18.88
C LEU A 223 -17.78 -2.34 -18.45
N PHE A 224 -16.92 -3.26 -18.01
CA PHE A 224 -15.63 -2.94 -17.46
C PHE A 224 -14.53 -3.79 -18.11
N PRO A 225 -13.46 -3.17 -18.60
CA PRO A 225 -12.41 -3.88 -19.33
C PRO A 225 -11.36 -4.51 -18.42
N GLY A 226 -11.41 -4.27 -17.11
CA GLY A 226 -10.37 -4.64 -16.17
C GLY A 226 -9.64 -3.43 -15.59
N VAL A 227 -8.78 -3.70 -14.62
CA VAL A 227 -8.04 -2.72 -13.83
C VAL A 227 -6.60 -2.66 -14.34
N PRO A 228 -6.16 -1.54 -14.94
CA PRO A 228 -4.75 -1.36 -15.25
C PRO A 228 -3.91 -1.42 -13.99
N PHE A 229 -2.87 -2.26 -13.97
CA PHE A 229 -1.93 -2.35 -12.85
C PHE A 229 -1.38 -0.98 -12.44
N ASN A 230 -1.07 -0.14 -13.44
CA ASN A 230 -0.54 1.20 -13.22
C ASN A 230 -1.49 2.15 -12.48
N SER A 231 -2.79 1.84 -12.49
CA SER A 231 -3.84 2.58 -11.79
C SER A 231 -4.01 2.13 -10.34
N ILE A 232 -3.41 1.03 -9.92
CA ILE A 232 -3.46 0.56 -8.53
C ILE A 232 -2.53 1.45 -7.69
N GLN A 233 -3.10 2.04 -6.64
CA GLN A 233 -2.35 2.79 -5.65
C GLN A 233 -1.94 1.87 -4.50
N ARG A 234 -2.88 1.13 -3.90
CA ARG A 234 -2.66 0.29 -2.72
C ARG A 234 -3.45 -1.00 -2.76
N LEU A 235 -2.99 -1.96 -1.95
CA LEU A 235 -3.69 -3.21 -1.68
C LEU A 235 -3.91 -3.36 -0.18
N ASN A 236 -5.17 -3.53 0.24
CA ASN A 236 -5.52 -3.65 1.66
C ASN A 236 -6.08 -5.04 1.95
N PHE A 237 -5.47 -5.74 2.91
CA PHE A 237 -5.92 -7.01 3.46
C PHE A 237 -6.32 -6.80 4.91
N GLU A 238 -7.61 -6.64 5.20
CA GLU A 238 -8.11 -6.39 6.55
C GLU A 238 -7.28 -5.32 7.31
N ASN A 239 -6.37 -5.74 8.18
CA ASN A 239 -5.50 -4.88 8.99
C ASN A 239 -4.16 -4.52 8.33
N ILE A 240 -3.80 -5.13 7.22
CA ILE A 240 -2.52 -4.96 6.53
C ILE A 240 -2.73 -4.05 5.33
N LYS A 241 -1.90 -3.00 5.26
CA LYS A 241 -1.92 -2.04 4.15
C LYS A 241 -0.62 -2.11 3.38
N VAL A 242 -0.71 -2.55 2.13
CA VAL A 242 0.40 -2.52 1.18
C VAL A 242 0.36 -1.17 0.47
N GLU A 243 1.34 -0.33 0.75
CA GLU A 243 1.39 1.07 0.29
C GLU A 243 1.68 1.17 -1.20
N HIS A 244 2.48 0.25 -1.74
CA HIS A 244 2.79 0.20 -3.17
C HIS A 244 2.88 -1.22 -3.70
N LEU A 245 2.58 -1.35 -4.98
CA LEU A 245 2.84 -2.54 -5.77
C LEU A 245 3.76 -2.12 -6.91
N ILE A 246 4.90 -2.77 -7.06
CA ILE A 246 5.86 -2.49 -8.14
C ILE A 246 6.24 -3.78 -8.85
N ARG A 247 6.68 -3.66 -10.09
CA ARG A 247 7.22 -4.79 -10.84
C ARG A 247 8.74 -4.73 -10.87
N LEU A 248 9.39 -5.87 -10.68
CA LEU A 248 10.84 -5.98 -10.61
C LEU A 248 11.51 -5.58 -11.93
N ASP A 249 10.91 -5.97 -13.06
CA ASP A 249 11.37 -5.68 -14.42
C ASP A 249 11.13 -4.23 -14.88
N GLU A 250 10.25 -3.48 -14.18
CA GLU A 250 9.87 -2.11 -14.55
C GLU A 250 10.25 -1.06 -13.49
N CYS A 251 11.39 -1.23 -12.82
CA CYS A 251 11.94 -0.30 -11.82
C CYS A 251 12.52 0.98 -12.44
N THR A 252 11.68 1.80 -13.08
CA THR A 252 12.07 3.07 -13.72
C THR A 252 11.08 4.19 -13.42
N LEU A 253 11.53 5.45 -13.42
CA LEU A 253 10.64 6.61 -13.20
C LEU A 253 9.60 6.83 -14.31
N LYS A 254 9.73 6.14 -15.45
CA LYS A 254 8.70 6.12 -16.50
C LYS A 254 7.50 5.26 -16.09
N ASN A 255 7.70 4.29 -15.20
CA ASN A 255 6.63 3.45 -14.68
C ASN A 255 5.88 4.15 -13.52
N PRO A 256 4.58 4.46 -13.66
CA PRO A 256 3.87 5.26 -12.66
C PRO A 256 3.85 4.66 -11.24
N PRO A 257 3.56 3.35 -11.02
CA PRO A 257 3.73 2.70 -9.71
C PRO A 257 5.11 2.94 -9.07
N PHE A 258 6.18 2.68 -9.80
CA PHE A 258 7.54 2.85 -9.28
C PHE A 258 7.86 4.31 -8.98
N LYS A 259 7.46 5.24 -9.86
CA LYS A 259 7.62 6.68 -9.63
C LYS A 259 6.94 7.12 -8.33
N ARG A 260 5.69 6.71 -8.09
CA ARG A 260 4.96 7.03 -6.84
C ARG A 260 5.68 6.49 -5.62
N PHE A 261 6.18 5.26 -5.68
CA PHE A 261 6.96 4.67 -4.60
C PHE A 261 8.22 5.49 -4.27
N ILE A 262 8.99 5.91 -5.29
CA ILE A 262 10.18 6.75 -5.08
C ILE A 262 9.82 8.13 -4.50
N GLU A 263 8.70 8.72 -4.94
CA GLU A 263 8.20 9.98 -4.40
C GLU A 263 7.88 9.87 -2.90
N ASP A 264 7.20 8.79 -2.49
CA ASP A 264 6.83 8.53 -1.10
C ASP A 264 8.06 8.24 -0.24
N MET A 265 9.03 7.44 -0.71
CA MET A 265 10.30 7.22 0.00
C MET A 265 11.06 8.53 0.26
N ASN A 266 11.14 9.42 -0.75
CA ASN A 266 11.79 10.71 -0.59
C ASN A 266 10.99 11.65 0.32
N GLY A 267 9.65 11.57 0.29
CA GLY A 267 8.76 12.32 1.17
C GLY A 267 8.93 11.93 2.65
N ASP A 268 8.98 10.63 2.93
CA ASP A 268 9.20 10.09 4.28
C ASP A 268 10.55 10.51 4.83
N HIS A 269 11.60 10.45 4.01
CA HIS A 269 12.93 10.89 4.40
C HIS A 269 12.98 12.38 4.77
N LYS A 270 12.35 13.24 3.96
CA LYS A 270 12.26 14.68 4.24
C LYS A 270 11.51 14.95 5.55
N THR A 271 10.41 14.24 5.78
CA THR A 271 9.62 14.36 7.02
C THR A 271 10.45 13.95 8.24
N TRP A 272 11.21 12.87 8.13
CA TRP A 272 12.13 12.41 9.17
C TRP A 272 13.23 13.43 9.49
N ILE A 273 13.86 14.03 8.47
CA ILE A 273 14.86 15.09 8.65
C ILE A 273 14.25 16.29 9.39
N LYS A 274 13.06 16.75 8.98
CA LYS A 274 12.37 17.87 9.63
C LYS A 274 12.09 17.57 11.10
N GLY A 275 11.65 16.35 11.42
CA GLY A 275 11.43 15.91 12.80
C GLY A 275 12.72 15.92 13.63
N ILE A 276 13.86 15.52 13.06
CA ILE A 276 15.17 15.60 13.73
C ILE A 276 15.56 17.06 13.96
N GLN A 277 15.43 17.92 12.95
CA GLN A 277 15.76 19.34 13.05
C GLN A 277 14.90 20.05 14.09
N GLN A 278 13.59 19.76 14.16
CA GLN A 278 12.71 20.29 15.20
C GLN A 278 13.11 19.81 16.59
N LYS A 279 13.41 18.51 16.78
CA LYS A 279 13.90 17.99 18.06
C LYS A 279 15.22 18.63 18.48
N LYS A 280 16.14 18.86 17.53
CA LYS A 280 17.38 19.60 17.79
C LYS A 280 17.09 21.06 18.18
N LYS A 281 16.20 21.74 17.46
CA LYS A 281 15.79 23.13 17.77
C LYS A 281 15.23 23.24 19.18
N ILE A 282 14.34 22.31 19.58
CA ILE A 282 13.78 22.24 20.93
C ILE A 282 14.88 22.01 21.97
N LYS A 283 15.80 21.07 21.74
CA LYS A 283 16.94 20.83 22.66
C LYS A 283 17.90 22.02 22.76
N SER A 284 18.02 22.83 21.70
CA SER A 284 18.87 24.02 21.67
C SER A 284 18.19 25.31 22.13
N ALA A 285 16.86 25.29 22.33
CA ALA A 285 16.09 26.45 22.75
C ALA A 285 16.56 26.88 24.14
N ALA A 286 16.80 28.18 24.30
CA ALA A 286 17.18 28.73 25.59
C ALA A 286 15.98 28.62 26.54
N VAL A 287 16.17 27.84 27.62
CA VAL A 287 15.20 27.77 28.72
C VAL A 287 15.55 28.87 29.70
N TYR A 288 14.58 29.74 29.97
CA TYR A 288 14.73 30.86 30.89
C TYR A 288 13.87 30.62 32.12
N GLY A 289 14.49 30.72 33.30
CA GLY A 289 13.79 30.60 34.57
C GLY A 289 14.33 31.58 35.61
N SER A 290 13.49 31.95 36.56
CA SER A 290 13.88 32.83 37.67
C SER A 290 13.35 32.32 39.01
N GLY A 291 14.21 31.64 39.79
CA GLY A 291 13.94 31.30 41.18
C GLY A 291 14.42 32.40 42.13
N LYS A 292 13.59 32.77 43.12
CA LYS A 292 13.96 33.73 44.19
C LYS A 292 15.16 33.26 45.03
N TYR A 293 15.36 31.95 45.14
CA TYR A 293 16.41 31.34 45.94
C TYR A 293 17.44 30.63 45.05
N MET A 294 18.73 30.87 45.30
CA MET A 294 19.83 30.33 44.47
C MET A 294 19.87 28.79 44.43
N ILE A 295 19.41 28.13 45.49
CA ILE A 295 19.35 26.66 45.53
C ILE A 295 18.31 26.09 44.55
N VAL A 296 17.22 26.80 44.32
CA VAL A 296 16.18 26.41 43.34
C VAL A 296 16.73 26.53 41.92
N ASN A 297 17.49 27.59 41.65
CA ASN A 297 18.16 27.80 40.37
C ASN A 297 19.16 26.66 40.05
N ALA A 298 20.02 26.30 41.01
CA ALA A 298 20.97 25.20 40.84
C ALA A 298 20.29 23.83 40.60
N LEU A 299 19.16 23.57 41.27
CA LEU A 299 18.39 22.34 41.06
C LEU A 299 17.76 22.28 39.66
N ILE A 300 17.24 23.41 39.17
CA ILE A 300 16.64 23.54 37.84
C ILE A 300 17.69 23.30 36.75
N GLU A 301 18.87 23.93 36.85
CA GLU A 301 19.98 23.69 35.93
C GLU A 301 20.38 22.22 35.87
N LYS A 302 20.47 21.56 37.03
CA LYS A 302 20.81 20.15 37.11
C LYS A 302 19.75 19.26 36.45
N LEU A 303 18.46 19.51 36.70
CA LEU A 303 17.36 18.77 36.10
C LEU A 303 17.34 18.92 34.57
N PHE A 304 17.52 20.13 34.06
CA PHE A 304 17.56 20.37 32.60
C PHE A 304 18.80 19.75 31.94
N SER A 305 19.94 19.77 32.62
CA SER A 305 21.15 19.07 32.17
C SER A 305 20.93 17.55 32.10
N GLU A 306 20.26 16.95 33.09
CA GLU A 306 19.98 15.50 33.14
C GLU A 306 19.06 15.04 31.99
N ILE A 307 18.12 15.89 31.56
CA ILE A 307 17.28 15.60 30.37
C ILE A 307 17.94 16.02 29.04
N GLY A 308 19.21 16.43 29.08
CA GLY A 308 20.05 16.71 27.91
C GLY A 308 19.80 18.06 27.25
N MET A 309 19.27 19.05 27.98
CA MET A 309 19.23 20.45 27.56
C MET A 309 20.46 21.17 28.11
N THR A 310 21.38 21.53 27.22
CA THR A 310 22.68 22.11 27.59
C THR A 310 22.72 23.64 27.54
N ASN A 311 21.62 24.28 27.09
CA ASN A 311 21.56 25.71 26.82
C ASN A 311 20.54 26.40 27.74
N VAL A 312 20.68 26.21 29.05
CA VAL A 312 19.81 26.81 30.08
C VAL A 312 20.42 28.14 30.53
N LYS A 313 19.63 29.21 30.56
CA LYS A 313 20.07 30.52 31.06
C LYS A 313 19.13 30.99 32.16
N LEU A 314 19.62 31.00 33.40
CA LEU A 314 18.85 31.51 34.53
C LEU A 314 19.03 33.03 34.66
N HIS A 315 17.92 33.76 34.71
CA HIS A 315 17.92 35.20 34.90
C HIS A 315 17.39 35.53 36.29
N THR A 316 18.20 36.21 37.10
CA THR A 316 17.83 36.62 38.46
C THR A 316 16.98 37.89 38.50
N LYS A 317 16.83 38.59 37.36
CA LYS A 317 15.91 39.73 37.18
C LYS A 317 15.27 39.67 35.79
N ILE A 318 13.97 39.38 35.73
CA ILE A 318 13.20 39.51 34.47
C ILE A 318 13.04 41.00 34.18
N THR A 319 13.70 41.50 33.14
CA THR A 319 13.41 42.83 32.57
C THR A 319 12.45 42.67 31.39
N SER A 320 11.65 43.69 31.10
CA SER A 320 10.64 43.69 30.01
C SER A 320 11.21 43.35 28.63
N ALA A 321 12.53 43.53 28.42
CA ALA A 321 13.24 43.12 27.20
C ALA A 321 13.31 41.59 27.00
N HIS A 322 13.15 40.79 28.05
CA HIS A 322 13.31 39.32 27.99
C HIS A 322 12.04 38.60 27.52
N VAL A 323 10.88 39.25 27.49
CA VAL A 323 9.57 38.63 27.14
C VAL A 323 9.38 38.53 25.61
N ALA A 324 10.25 39.14 24.81
CA ALA A 324 10.06 39.30 23.36
C ALA A 324 10.74 38.22 22.47
N GLN A 325 11.33 37.16 23.04
CA GLN A 325 11.97 36.12 22.21
C GLN A 325 10.92 35.07 21.78
N LYS A 326 10.79 34.88 20.46
CA LYS A 326 9.71 34.07 19.84
C LYS A 326 9.90 32.54 19.96
N ASP A 327 11.05 32.11 20.46
CA ASP A 327 11.49 30.70 20.50
C ASP A 327 11.93 30.25 21.93
N SER A 328 11.60 31.02 22.96
CA SER A 328 11.96 30.75 24.35
C SER A 328 10.81 30.12 25.13
N VAL A 329 11.16 29.21 26.05
CA VAL A 329 10.24 28.62 27.01
C VAL A 329 10.55 29.22 28.39
N TYR A 330 9.55 29.84 29.01
CA TYR A 330 9.67 30.51 30.31
C TYR A 330 9.04 29.66 31.41
N TRP A 331 9.74 29.52 32.53
CA TRP A 331 9.27 28.84 33.74
C TRP A 331 9.48 29.69 34.99
#